data_AF-A0A239A4Q5-F1
#
_entry.id   AF-A0A239A4Q5-F1
#
_cell.length_a   1.000
_cell.length_b   1.000
_cell.length_c   1.000
_cell.angle_alpha   90.00
_cell.angle_beta   90.00
_cell.angle_gamma   90.00
#
_symmetry.space_group_name_H-M   'P 1'
#
loop_
_entity.id
_entity.type
_entity.pdbx_description
1 polymer ?
#
loop_
_entity_poly.entity_id
_entity_poly.type
_entity_poly.pdbx_seq_one_letter_code
_entity_poly.pdbx_strand_id
1 'polypeptide(L)'
;MKRIHVAAAVIRGADGRILIARRGETQHQGGLWEFPGGKVEDGEAVETALARELREELGIEVGAARPLIEVRHDYPDKHILLDVWEVSAFSGEPHGAEGQPLAWVSPRDLGQYEFPEANRPIVAAARLPGEYLITPDGLETPQLLRGIQKAVASGIKLVQLRAPNMYDPKYRDVAVDAVGLCAGKAQLMLKGPLEWLGDFPSAGWHLTSEQLRKYAANGRPFPKNRWLAASCHNAEELALAERMGVDFVTLSPVQATQTHPEAQPLGWDVAERLIEGFNQPVFLLGGVGTAERERAWQVGAQGVAGIRAFWPEA
;
A
#
# COMPACT_ATOMS: atom_id res chain seq x y z
N MET A 1 21.70 17.68 10.62
CA MET A 1 20.64 18.70 10.42
C MET A 1 19.39 18.23 11.12
N LYS A 2 18.55 19.13 11.66
CA LYS A 2 17.28 18.75 12.33
C LYS A 2 16.32 18.19 11.26
N ARG A 3 15.68 17.04 11.52
CA ARG A 3 14.66 16.46 10.64
C ARG A 3 13.35 17.22 10.85
N ILE A 4 12.73 17.64 9.75
CA ILE A 4 11.43 18.33 9.74
C ILE A 4 10.35 17.24 9.76
N HIS A 5 9.45 17.29 10.73
CA HIS A 5 8.31 16.37 10.83
C HIS A 5 7.07 17.07 10.28
N VAL A 6 6.39 16.42 9.35
CA VAL A 6 5.20 16.92 8.67
C VAL A 6 4.07 15.91 8.89
N ALA A 7 2.95 16.36 9.42
CA ALA A 7 1.71 15.59 9.48
C ALA A 7 0.91 15.86 8.21
N ALA A 8 0.56 14.82 7.46
CA ALA A 8 -0.20 14.95 6.21
C ALA A 8 -1.39 13.99 6.16
N ALA A 9 -2.43 14.34 5.40
CA ALA A 9 -3.69 13.59 5.38
C ALA A 9 -4.05 13.04 4.00
N VAL A 10 -4.31 11.73 3.95
CA VAL A 10 -5.12 11.11 2.90
C VAL A 10 -6.57 11.13 3.35
N ILE A 11 -7.32 12.15 2.92
CA ILE A 11 -8.71 12.37 3.32
C ILE A 11 -9.64 11.65 2.36
N ARG A 12 -10.46 10.73 2.87
CA ARG A 12 -11.45 10.00 2.07
C ARG A 12 -12.84 10.59 2.24
N GLY A 13 -13.48 10.93 1.11
CA GLY A 13 -14.88 11.32 1.08
C GLY A 13 -15.81 10.12 1.24
N ALA A 14 -17.09 10.37 1.47
CA ALA A 14 -18.12 9.33 1.62
C ALA A 14 -18.27 8.43 0.37
N ASP A 15 -17.86 8.92 -0.80
CA ASP A 15 -17.84 8.19 -2.06
C ASP A 15 -16.50 7.47 -2.35
N GLY A 16 -15.56 7.52 -1.41
CA GLY A 16 -14.24 6.89 -1.50
C GLY A 16 -13.22 7.67 -2.33
N ARG A 17 -13.56 8.84 -2.88
CA ARG A 17 -12.56 9.74 -3.50
C ARG A 17 -11.63 10.32 -2.45
N ILE A 18 -10.44 10.69 -2.89
CA ILE A 18 -9.37 11.25 -2.07
C ILE A 18 -9.27 12.73 -2.38
N LEU A 19 -9.23 13.57 -1.35
CA LEU A 19 -8.99 15.00 -1.50
C LEU A 19 -7.50 15.27 -1.69
N ILE A 20 -7.16 16.05 -2.69
CA ILE A 20 -5.81 16.56 -2.94
C ILE A 20 -5.85 18.07 -3.16
N ALA A 21 -4.78 18.75 -2.79
CA ALA A 21 -4.60 20.18 -3.00
C ALA A 21 -3.50 20.43 -4.04
N ARG A 22 -3.58 21.56 -4.75
CA ARG A 22 -2.55 21.98 -5.69
C ARG A 22 -1.75 23.13 -5.10
N ARG A 23 -0.42 22.97 -5.04
CA ARG A 23 0.49 23.98 -4.55
C ARG A 23 0.39 25.26 -5.38
N GLY A 24 0.42 26.40 -4.70
CA GLY A 24 0.60 27.69 -5.36
C GLY A 24 1.87 27.70 -6.20
N GLU A 25 1.82 28.34 -7.38
CA GLU A 25 2.94 28.37 -8.35
C GLU A 25 4.27 28.89 -7.76
N THR A 26 4.22 29.73 -6.73
CA THR A 26 5.38 30.36 -6.08
C THR A 26 5.99 29.53 -4.94
N GLN A 27 5.37 28.41 -4.55
CA GLN A 27 5.86 27.57 -3.46
C GLN A 27 7.00 26.64 -3.93
N HIS A 28 7.74 26.05 -2.99
CA HIS A 28 8.77 25.05 -3.32
C HIS A 28 8.12 23.84 -4.01
N GLN A 29 8.50 23.57 -5.27
CA GLN A 29 7.81 22.61 -6.15
C GLN A 29 6.35 23.00 -6.48
N GLY A 30 6.13 24.30 -6.75
CA GLY A 30 4.83 24.86 -7.13
C GLY A 30 4.22 24.19 -8.37
N GLY A 31 2.88 24.20 -8.44
CA GLY A 31 2.12 23.59 -9.53
C GLY A 31 1.88 22.08 -9.40
N LEU A 32 2.62 21.37 -8.53
CA LEU A 32 2.39 19.97 -8.19
C LEU A 32 1.21 19.79 -7.22
N TRP A 33 0.66 18.58 -7.19
CA TRP A 33 -0.36 18.18 -6.23
C TRP A 33 0.27 17.67 -4.93
N GLU A 34 -0.46 17.80 -3.83
CA GLU A 34 -0.04 17.36 -2.50
C GLU A 34 -1.22 16.83 -1.67
N PHE A 35 -0.85 16.16 -0.59
CA PHE A 35 -1.78 15.78 0.48
C PHE A 35 -1.78 16.91 1.51
N PRO A 36 -2.96 17.44 1.89
CA PRO A 36 -3.07 18.56 2.85
C PRO A 36 -2.42 18.23 4.20
N GLY A 37 -1.91 19.26 4.87
CA GLY A 37 -1.23 19.14 6.15
C GLY A 37 0.05 19.98 6.24
N GLY A 38 0.66 19.99 7.41
CA GLY A 38 1.76 20.90 7.70
C GLY A 38 2.71 20.39 8.77
N LYS A 39 3.51 21.31 9.32
CA LYS A 39 4.62 20.94 10.20
C LYS A 39 4.11 20.61 11.60
N VAL A 40 4.69 19.57 12.18
CA VAL A 40 4.50 19.27 13.61
C VAL A 40 5.39 20.21 14.42
N GLU A 41 4.81 20.94 15.37
CA GLU A 41 5.55 21.83 16.25
C GLU A 41 6.31 21.07 17.34
N ASP A 42 7.31 21.73 17.95
CA ASP A 42 8.15 21.09 18.98
C ASP A 42 7.30 20.72 20.21
N GLY A 43 7.15 19.41 20.47
CA GLY A 43 6.36 18.86 21.57
C GLY A 43 4.87 18.66 21.24
N GLU A 44 4.45 18.95 20.01
CA GLU A 44 3.08 18.72 19.53
C GLU A 44 2.88 17.23 19.17
N ALA A 45 1.73 16.67 19.55
CA ALA A 45 1.35 15.33 19.09
C ALA A 45 0.95 15.39 17.59
N VAL A 46 1.28 14.36 16.83
CA VAL A 46 1.06 14.33 15.38
C VAL A 46 -0.41 14.51 15.03
N GLU A 47 -1.31 13.86 15.78
CA GLU A 47 -2.76 13.97 15.59
C GLU A 47 -3.28 15.39 15.87
N THR A 48 -2.67 16.08 16.85
CA THR A 48 -2.99 17.48 17.16
C THR A 48 -2.55 18.39 16.01
N ALA A 49 -1.33 18.20 15.51
CA ALA A 49 -0.82 18.93 14.35
C ALA A 49 -1.71 18.70 13.13
N LEU A 50 -2.03 17.43 12.82
CA LEU A 50 -2.92 17.06 11.73
C LEU A 50 -4.27 17.78 11.82
N ALA A 51 -4.93 17.73 12.98
CA ALA A 51 -6.24 18.35 13.16
C ALA A 51 -6.18 19.89 13.05
N ARG A 52 -5.11 20.52 13.55
CA ARG A 52 -4.88 21.97 13.42
C ARG A 52 -4.69 22.36 11.97
N GLU A 53 -3.76 21.71 11.27
CA GLU A 53 -3.43 22.00 9.87
C GLU A 53 -4.64 21.81 8.95
N LEU A 54 -5.41 20.71 9.11
CA LEU A 54 -6.61 20.50 8.29
C LEU A 54 -7.72 21.51 8.58
N ARG A 55 -7.81 22.03 9.81
CA ARG A 55 -8.75 23.12 10.12
C ARG A 55 -8.31 24.42 9.45
N GLU A 56 -7.02 24.74 9.51
CA GLU A 56 -6.45 25.97 8.96
C GLU A 56 -6.47 25.99 7.43
N GLU A 57 -6.06 24.89 6.77
CA GLU A 57 -5.94 24.82 5.31
C GLU A 57 -7.26 24.52 4.60
N LEU A 58 -8.14 23.73 5.24
CA LEU A 58 -9.34 23.17 4.61
C LEU A 58 -10.67 23.53 5.29
N GLY A 59 -10.63 24.08 6.50
CA GLY A 59 -11.83 24.36 7.28
C GLY A 59 -12.59 23.12 7.76
N ILE A 60 -11.90 21.98 7.96
CA ILE A 60 -12.53 20.74 8.44
C ILE A 60 -12.04 20.31 9.82
N GLU A 61 -12.91 19.65 10.56
CA GLU A 61 -12.60 19.01 11.85
C GLU A 61 -12.47 17.50 11.67
N VAL A 62 -11.35 16.93 12.11
CA VAL A 62 -11.11 15.49 12.05
C VAL A 62 -12.01 14.74 13.04
N GLY A 63 -12.77 13.76 12.55
CA GLY A 63 -13.61 12.88 13.36
C GLY A 63 -13.01 11.50 13.60
N ALA A 64 -12.37 10.92 12.58
CA ALA A 64 -11.66 9.65 12.69
C ALA A 64 -10.44 9.64 11.77
N ALA A 65 -9.29 9.31 12.34
CA ALA A 65 -8.03 9.17 11.62
C ALA A 65 -7.24 7.96 12.13
N ARG A 66 -6.38 7.40 11.27
CA ARG A 66 -5.42 6.34 11.63
C ARG A 66 -4.09 6.55 10.90
N PRO A 67 -2.98 5.99 11.40
CA PRO A 67 -1.74 5.94 10.64
C PRO A 67 -1.93 5.21 9.30
N LEU A 68 -1.32 5.75 8.24
CA LEU A 68 -1.32 5.15 6.91
C LEU A 68 0.08 4.73 6.48
N ILE A 69 1.04 5.65 6.52
CA ILE A 69 2.44 5.39 6.15
C ILE A 69 3.36 6.51 6.66
N GLU A 70 4.57 6.17 7.03
CA GLU A 70 5.66 7.14 7.23
C GLU A 70 6.63 7.10 6.05
N VAL A 71 7.05 8.27 5.57
CA VAL A 71 8.05 8.39 4.50
C VAL A 71 9.19 9.31 4.95
N ARG A 72 10.39 8.75 5.02
CA ARG A 72 11.64 9.45 5.30
C ARG A 72 12.29 9.85 3.98
N HIS A 73 12.43 11.14 3.73
CA HIS A 73 13.06 11.65 2.52
C HIS A 73 14.10 12.71 2.85
N ASP A 74 15.32 12.51 2.36
CA ASP A 74 16.48 13.34 2.66
C ASP A 74 16.92 14.08 1.39
N TYR A 75 16.57 15.37 1.32
CA TYR A 75 17.08 16.28 0.31
C TYR A 75 18.49 16.78 0.70
N PRO A 76 19.30 17.27 -0.26
CA PRO A 76 20.61 17.84 0.06
C PRO A 76 20.58 18.97 1.11
N ASP A 77 19.48 19.70 1.19
CA ASP A 77 19.29 20.89 2.04
C ASP A 77 18.38 20.65 3.26
N LYS A 78 17.69 19.50 3.37
CA LYS A 78 16.75 19.20 4.47
C LYS A 78 16.39 17.72 4.56
N HIS A 79 16.16 17.25 5.78
CA HIS A 79 15.63 15.92 6.06
C HIS A 79 14.17 16.03 6.46
N ILE A 80 13.29 15.24 5.85
CA ILE A 80 11.84 15.28 6.09
C ILE A 80 11.35 13.90 6.53
N LEU A 81 10.48 13.88 7.53
CA LEU A 81 9.58 12.78 7.86
C LEU A 81 8.15 13.21 7.51
N LEU A 82 7.56 12.55 6.53
CA LEU A 82 6.14 12.67 6.20
C LEU A 82 5.41 11.58 6.98
N ASP A 83 4.66 11.99 8.00
CA ASP A 83 3.84 11.12 8.85
C ASP A 83 2.40 11.25 8.36
N VAL A 84 1.95 10.25 7.59
CA VAL A 84 0.73 10.35 6.82
C VAL A 84 -0.37 9.54 7.47
N TRP A 85 -1.51 10.20 7.65
CA TRP A 85 -2.70 9.64 8.27
C TRP A 85 -3.84 9.52 7.27
N GLU A 86 -4.61 8.45 7.36
CA GLU A 86 -5.88 8.33 6.64
C GLU A 86 -6.99 8.94 7.49
N VAL A 87 -7.67 9.96 6.97
CA VAL A 87 -8.86 10.56 7.59
C VAL A 87 -10.10 9.99 6.91
N SER A 88 -10.89 9.22 7.66
CA SER A 88 -12.07 8.51 7.15
C SER A 88 -13.40 9.13 7.61
N ALA A 89 -13.35 10.01 8.62
CA ALA A 89 -14.49 10.82 9.04
C ALA A 89 -14.03 12.23 9.41
N PHE A 90 -14.77 13.23 8.98
CA PHE A 90 -14.55 14.64 9.28
C PHE A 90 -15.89 15.41 9.21
N SER A 91 -15.90 16.64 9.73
CA SER A 91 -17.02 17.57 9.58
C SER A 91 -16.56 18.89 8.96
N GLY A 92 -17.50 19.64 8.37
CA GLY A 92 -17.20 20.81 7.53
C GLY A 92 -17.17 20.47 6.03
N GLU A 93 -17.11 21.51 5.19
CA GLU A 93 -16.96 21.38 3.74
C GLU A 93 -15.53 21.81 3.36
N PRO A 94 -14.69 20.89 2.83
CA PRO A 94 -13.33 21.23 2.46
C PRO A 94 -13.30 22.32 1.38
N HIS A 95 -12.56 23.37 1.65
CA HIS A 95 -12.30 24.47 0.72
C HIS A 95 -10.84 24.92 0.87
N GLY A 96 -10.23 25.47 -0.18
CA GLY A 96 -8.87 25.99 -0.07
C GLY A 96 -8.84 27.30 0.70
N ALA A 97 -8.66 27.25 2.02
CA ALA A 97 -8.66 28.43 2.89
C ALA A 97 -7.52 29.41 2.57
N GLU A 98 -6.45 28.92 1.93
CA GLU A 98 -5.33 29.71 1.44
C GLU A 98 -5.44 30.06 -0.06
N GLY A 99 -6.59 29.77 -0.69
CA GLY A 99 -6.83 29.98 -2.12
C GLY A 99 -6.27 28.87 -3.02
N GLN A 100 -5.84 27.75 -2.46
CA GLN A 100 -5.33 26.59 -3.19
C GLN A 100 -6.45 25.80 -3.88
N PRO A 101 -6.29 25.42 -5.15
CA PRO A 101 -7.25 24.54 -5.83
C PRO A 101 -7.32 23.17 -5.17
N LEU A 102 -8.54 22.65 -5.01
CA LEU A 102 -8.79 21.30 -4.49
C LEU A 102 -9.37 20.39 -5.58
N ALA A 103 -9.09 19.09 -5.47
CA ALA A 103 -9.72 18.07 -6.31
C ALA A 103 -10.05 16.81 -5.51
N TRP A 104 -11.26 16.28 -5.75
CA TRP A 104 -11.66 14.95 -5.31
C TRP A 104 -11.37 13.93 -6.40
N VAL A 105 -10.42 13.03 -6.15
CA VAL A 105 -9.87 12.12 -7.16
C VAL A 105 -10.15 10.67 -6.79
N SER A 106 -10.50 9.84 -7.77
CA SER A 106 -10.65 8.41 -7.51
C SER A 106 -9.29 7.78 -7.16
N PRO A 107 -9.21 6.78 -6.26
CA PRO A 107 -7.94 6.10 -6.00
C PRO A 107 -7.29 5.51 -7.27
N ARG A 108 -8.10 5.09 -8.25
CA ARG A 108 -7.57 4.57 -9.52
C ARG A 108 -6.83 5.64 -10.32
N ASP A 109 -7.34 6.87 -10.33
CA ASP A 109 -6.82 7.98 -11.14
C ASP A 109 -5.74 8.79 -10.42
N LEU A 110 -5.55 8.59 -9.12
CA LEU A 110 -4.57 9.32 -8.32
C LEU A 110 -3.14 9.28 -8.91
N GLY A 111 -2.75 8.17 -9.54
CA GLY A 111 -1.45 8.03 -10.18
C GLY A 111 -1.27 8.83 -11.49
N GLN A 112 -2.32 9.50 -11.98
CA GLN A 112 -2.27 10.38 -13.16
C GLN A 112 -1.90 11.82 -12.79
N TYR A 113 -1.90 12.16 -11.50
CA TYR A 113 -1.56 13.48 -10.99
C TYR A 113 -0.06 13.53 -10.67
N GLU A 114 0.54 14.69 -10.92
CA GLU A 114 1.96 14.91 -10.64
C GLU A 114 2.17 15.31 -9.18
N PHE A 115 2.88 14.46 -8.45
CA PHE A 115 3.27 14.68 -7.06
C PHE A 115 4.79 14.76 -6.92
N PRO A 116 5.31 15.36 -5.84
CA PRO A 116 6.71 15.22 -5.44
C PRO A 116 7.15 13.75 -5.38
N GLU A 117 8.43 13.47 -5.64
CA GLU A 117 8.97 12.10 -5.60
C GLU A 117 8.75 11.44 -4.23
N ALA A 118 8.90 12.20 -3.15
CA ALA A 118 8.66 11.76 -1.78
C ALA A 118 7.22 11.28 -1.54
N ASN A 119 6.26 11.70 -2.36
CA ASN A 119 4.85 11.32 -2.21
C ASN A 119 4.50 10.04 -2.98
N ARG A 120 5.41 9.49 -3.81
CA ARG A 120 5.13 8.25 -4.56
C ARG A 120 4.66 7.10 -3.67
N PRO A 121 5.29 6.82 -2.50
CA PRO A 121 4.81 5.76 -1.62
C PRO A 121 3.48 6.10 -0.95
N ILE A 122 3.20 7.39 -0.70
CA ILE A 122 1.91 7.85 -0.17
C ILE A 122 0.80 7.62 -1.18
N VAL A 123 1.04 7.95 -2.45
CA VAL A 123 0.12 7.65 -3.56
C VAL A 123 -0.11 6.14 -3.67
N ALA A 124 0.92 5.30 -3.47
CA ALA A 124 0.72 3.85 -3.43
C ALA A 124 -0.17 3.42 -2.24
N ALA A 125 0.15 3.87 -1.03
CA ALA A 125 -0.60 3.57 0.20
C ALA A 125 -2.08 3.97 0.09
N ALA A 126 -2.36 5.18 -0.42
CA ALA A 126 -3.70 5.72 -0.58
C ALA A 126 -4.58 4.90 -1.55
N ARG A 127 -3.95 4.16 -2.47
CA ARG A 127 -4.60 3.31 -3.48
C ARG A 127 -4.78 1.87 -3.04
N LEU A 128 -4.01 1.42 -2.04
CA LEU A 128 -4.04 0.05 -1.54
C LEU A 128 -5.13 -0.10 -0.47
N PRO A 129 -5.81 -1.26 -0.41
CA PRO A 129 -6.71 -1.58 0.70
C PRO A 129 -5.91 -1.96 1.97
N GLY A 130 -6.60 -2.19 3.08
CA GLY A 130 -6.00 -2.75 4.30
C GLY A 130 -5.92 -4.29 4.32
N GLU A 131 -6.43 -4.95 3.30
CA GLU A 131 -6.55 -6.41 3.22
C GLU A 131 -6.02 -6.92 1.88
N TYR A 132 -5.10 -7.89 1.95
CA TYR A 132 -4.52 -8.54 0.78
C TYR A 132 -4.76 -10.04 0.83
N LEU A 133 -5.77 -10.49 0.08
CA LEU A 133 -6.11 -11.91 -0.01
C LEU A 133 -5.06 -12.67 -0.81
N ILE A 134 -4.59 -13.80 -0.28
CA ILE A 134 -3.81 -14.78 -1.01
C ILE A 134 -4.69 -16.02 -1.22
N THR A 135 -4.85 -16.45 -2.46
CA THR A 135 -5.64 -17.65 -2.77
C THR A 135 -5.06 -18.92 -2.12
N PRO A 136 -5.91 -19.86 -1.67
CA PRO A 136 -5.45 -21.16 -1.16
C PRO A 136 -4.88 -22.03 -2.28
N ASP A 137 -4.10 -23.03 -1.90
CA ASP A 137 -3.66 -24.11 -2.77
C ASP A 137 -4.57 -25.34 -2.64
N GLY A 138 -4.33 -26.34 -3.49
CA GLY A 138 -5.01 -27.64 -3.42
C GLY A 138 -6.49 -27.64 -3.83
N LEU A 139 -7.04 -26.51 -4.29
CA LEU A 139 -8.39 -26.43 -4.84
C LEU A 139 -8.43 -26.76 -6.34
N GLU A 140 -9.50 -27.39 -6.79
CA GLU A 140 -9.77 -27.52 -8.23
C GLU A 140 -10.13 -26.16 -8.84
N THR A 141 -9.79 -25.97 -10.13
CA THR A 141 -9.96 -24.69 -10.83
C THR A 141 -11.36 -24.08 -10.67
N PRO A 142 -12.48 -24.83 -10.83
CA PRO A 142 -13.82 -24.24 -10.65
C PRO A 142 -14.08 -23.75 -9.23
N GLN A 143 -13.53 -24.44 -8.21
CA GLN A 143 -13.69 -24.05 -6.80
C GLN A 143 -12.88 -22.79 -6.50
N LEU A 144 -11.64 -22.73 -6.99
CA LEU A 144 -10.77 -21.57 -6.85
C LEU A 144 -11.38 -20.31 -7.48
N LEU A 145 -11.84 -20.41 -8.73
CA LEU A 145 -12.46 -19.28 -9.44
C LEU A 145 -13.76 -18.82 -8.74
N ARG A 146 -14.59 -19.74 -8.27
CA ARG A 146 -15.80 -19.41 -7.48
C ARG A 146 -15.44 -18.70 -6.17
N GLY A 147 -14.37 -19.11 -5.51
CA GLY A 147 -13.88 -18.45 -4.30
C GLY A 147 -13.35 -17.04 -4.56
N ILE A 148 -12.59 -16.83 -5.65
CA ILE A 148 -12.17 -15.49 -6.08
C ILE A 148 -13.39 -14.61 -6.35
N GLN A 149 -14.37 -15.12 -7.09
CA GLN A 149 -15.59 -14.38 -7.40
C GLN A 149 -16.34 -13.97 -6.13
N LYS A 150 -16.53 -14.90 -5.16
CA LYS A 150 -17.15 -14.62 -3.87
C LYS A 150 -16.37 -13.56 -3.07
N ALA A 151 -15.05 -13.69 -2.99
CA ALA A 151 -14.19 -12.75 -2.25
C ALA A 151 -14.25 -11.33 -2.80
N VAL A 152 -14.19 -11.19 -4.13
CA VAL A 152 -14.32 -9.88 -4.79
C VAL A 152 -15.72 -9.30 -4.59
N ALA A 153 -16.76 -10.13 -4.65
CA ALA A 153 -18.14 -9.71 -4.39
C ALA A 153 -18.36 -9.28 -2.92
N SER A 154 -17.63 -9.86 -1.96
CA SER A 154 -17.66 -9.46 -0.55
C SER A 154 -16.79 -8.23 -0.24
N GLY A 155 -16.15 -7.63 -1.24
CA GLY A 155 -15.45 -6.36 -1.11
C GLY A 155 -13.92 -6.44 -1.10
N ILE A 156 -13.31 -7.63 -1.22
CA ILE A 156 -11.84 -7.75 -1.34
C ILE A 156 -11.37 -6.99 -2.58
N LYS A 157 -10.41 -6.08 -2.38
CA LYS A 157 -9.88 -5.19 -3.43
C LYS A 157 -8.48 -5.54 -3.93
N LEU A 158 -7.77 -6.44 -3.26
CA LEU A 158 -6.42 -6.87 -3.64
C LEU A 158 -6.30 -8.38 -3.43
N VAL A 159 -5.98 -9.09 -4.51
CA VAL A 159 -5.93 -10.56 -4.56
C VAL A 159 -4.61 -11.03 -5.15
N GLN A 160 -3.96 -12.01 -4.53
CA GLN A 160 -2.82 -12.74 -5.08
C GLN A 160 -3.29 -14.12 -5.55
N LEU A 161 -3.04 -14.43 -6.82
CA LEU A 161 -3.10 -15.81 -7.29
C LEU A 161 -1.82 -16.51 -6.85
N ARG A 162 -1.93 -17.48 -5.93
CA ARG A 162 -0.81 -18.20 -5.34
C ARG A 162 -0.37 -19.31 -6.30
N ALA A 163 0.94 -19.46 -6.47
CA ALA A 163 1.55 -20.45 -7.36
C ALA A 163 2.66 -21.23 -6.62
N PRO A 164 2.33 -22.13 -5.67
CA PRO A 164 3.34 -22.78 -4.84
C PRO A 164 4.14 -23.86 -5.58
N ASN A 165 3.56 -24.50 -6.60
CA ASN A 165 4.12 -25.69 -7.24
C ASN A 165 4.33 -25.49 -8.76
N MET A 166 5.02 -24.41 -9.15
CA MET A 166 5.37 -24.02 -10.54
C MET A 166 4.31 -23.18 -11.29
N TYR A 167 4.77 -22.65 -12.43
CA TYR A 167 4.02 -21.84 -13.39
C TYR A 167 3.70 -22.67 -14.63
N ASP A 168 2.81 -23.65 -14.48
CA ASP A 168 2.41 -24.53 -15.57
C ASP A 168 1.32 -23.91 -16.48
N PRO A 169 0.98 -24.53 -17.62
CA PRO A 169 -0.09 -24.03 -18.49
C PRO A 169 -1.45 -23.93 -17.77
N LYS A 170 -1.76 -24.84 -16.83
CA LYS A 170 -3.01 -24.80 -16.06
C LYS A 170 -3.09 -23.53 -15.20
N TYR A 171 -2.01 -23.16 -14.54
CA TYR A 171 -1.91 -21.92 -13.78
C TYR A 171 -2.08 -20.68 -14.68
N ARG A 172 -1.50 -20.70 -15.88
CA ARG A 172 -1.68 -19.61 -16.86
C ARG A 172 -3.14 -19.44 -17.26
N ASP A 173 -3.86 -20.54 -17.52
CA ASP A 173 -5.29 -20.50 -17.87
C ASP A 173 -6.13 -19.96 -16.70
N VAL A 174 -5.87 -20.43 -15.47
CA VAL A 174 -6.53 -19.88 -14.26
C VAL A 174 -6.25 -18.39 -14.09
N ALA A 175 -5.04 -17.92 -14.40
CA ALA A 175 -4.69 -16.50 -14.31
C ALA A 175 -5.51 -15.64 -15.29
N VAL A 176 -5.79 -16.13 -16.50
CA VAL A 176 -6.65 -15.44 -17.47
C VAL A 176 -8.06 -15.27 -16.91
N ASP A 177 -8.65 -16.33 -16.39
CA ASP A 177 -9.99 -16.28 -15.80
C ASP A 177 -10.03 -15.37 -14.56
N ALA A 178 -9.02 -15.46 -13.69
CA ALA A 178 -8.91 -14.64 -12.50
C ALA A 178 -8.80 -13.14 -12.83
N VAL A 179 -8.10 -12.76 -13.91
CA VAL A 179 -8.08 -11.38 -14.41
C VAL A 179 -9.48 -10.91 -14.76
N GLY A 180 -10.26 -11.74 -15.48
CA GLY A 180 -11.64 -11.42 -15.84
C GLY A 180 -12.54 -11.22 -14.61
N LEU A 181 -12.40 -12.08 -13.59
CA LEU A 181 -13.18 -11.98 -12.35
C LEU A 181 -12.86 -10.71 -11.53
N CYS A 182 -11.61 -10.26 -11.56
CA CYS A 182 -11.16 -9.08 -10.81
C CYS A 182 -11.38 -7.76 -11.55
N ALA A 183 -11.58 -7.79 -12.87
CA ALA A 183 -11.65 -6.61 -13.72
C ALA A 183 -12.62 -5.53 -13.18
N GLY A 184 -12.10 -4.33 -12.93
CA GLY A 184 -12.87 -3.18 -12.43
C GLY A 184 -13.31 -3.28 -10.95
N LYS A 185 -13.01 -4.38 -10.26
CA LYS A 185 -13.49 -4.65 -8.89
C LYS A 185 -12.37 -4.83 -7.87
N ALA A 186 -11.26 -5.45 -8.28
CA ALA A 186 -10.09 -5.73 -7.47
C ALA A 186 -8.81 -5.71 -8.32
N GLN A 187 -7.67 -5.44 -7.69
CA GLN A 187 -6.36 -5.63 -8.31
C GLN A 187 -5.91 -7.08 -8.13
N LEU A 188 -5.67 -7.78 -9.24
CA LEU A 188 -5.04 -9.10 -9.24
C LEU A 188 -3.51 -8.96 -9.28
N MET A 189 -2.83 -9.70 -8.43
CA MET A 189 -1.38 -9.86 -8.38
C MET A 189 -1.02 -11.29 -8.74
N LEU A 190 -0.16 -11.47 -9.74
CA LEU A 190 0.30 -12.78 -10.19
C LEU A 190 1.72 -13.06 -9.68
N LYS A 191 2.00 -14.34 -9.43
CA LYS A 191 3.37 -14.87 -9.35
C LYS A 191 3.68 -15.59 -10.66
N GLY A 192 4.88 -15.40 -11.21
CA GLY A 192 5.21 -15.98 -12.51
C GLY A 192 6.58 -15.59 -13.05
N PRO A 193 6.99 -16.20 -14.17
CA PRO A 193 8.12 -15.78 -14.97
C PRO A 193 7.87 -14.38 -15.55
N LEU A 194 8.86 -13.51 -15.57
CA LEU A 194 8.71 -12.12 -16.06
C LEU A 194 8.36 -12.07 -17.56
N GLU A 195 8.64 -13.14 -18.29
CA GLU A 195 8.29 -13.30 -19.70
C GLU A 195 6.77 -13.24 -19.94
N TRP A 196 5.96 -13.55 -18.93
CA TRP A 196 4.49 -13.50 -19.02
C TRP A 196 3.90 -12.10 -18.78
N LEU A 197 4.73 -11.09 -18.48
CA LEU A 197 4.24 -9.74 -18.20
C LEU A 197 3.40 -9.15 -19.35
N GLY A 198 3.73 -9.50 -20.59
CA GLY A 198 3.01 -9.06 -21.78
C GLY A 198 1.62 -9.70 -21.94
N ASP A 199 1.44 -10.92 -21.42
CA ASP A 199 0.18 -11.66 -21.50
C ASP A 199 -0.90 -11.11 -20.55
N PHE A 200 -0.47 -10.42 -19.48
CA PHE A 200 -1.36 -9.96 -18.41
C PHE A 200 -1.20 -8.45 -18.14
N PRO A 201 -1.53 -7.56 -19.09
CA PRO A 201 -1.27 -6.12 -18.99
C PRO A 201 -2.00 -5.43 -17.84
N SER A 202 -3.13 -5.96 -17.37
CA SER A 202 -3.93 -5.43 -16.25
C SER A 202 -3.54 -6.00 -14.89
N ALA A 203 -2.75 -7.07 -14.84
CA ALA A 203 -2.29 -7.66 -13.60
C ALA A 203 -1.02 -6.96 -13.08
N GLY A 204 -0.91 -6.90 -11.76
CA GLY A 204 0.34 -6.61 -11.09
C GLY A 204 1.18 -7.87 -10.91
N TRP A 205 2.45 -7.70 -10.57
CA TRP A 205 3.39 -8.79 -10.35
C TRP A 205 3.86 -8.83 -8.91
N HIS A 206 3.93 -10.02 -8.32
CA HIS A 206 4.45 -10.23 -6.97
C HIS A 206 5.66 -11.17 -7.04
N LEU A 207 6.85 -10.64 -6.81
CA LEU A 207 8.09 -11.40 -6.82
C LEU A 207 8.25 -12.24 -5.55
N THR A 208 8.76 -13.46 -5.71
CA THR A 208 9.31 -14.19 -4.56
C THR A 208 10.59 -13.51 -4.06
N SER A 209 11.02 -13.82 -2.84
CA SER A 209 12.31 -13.34 -2.31
C SER A 209 13.49 -13.78 -3.18
N GLU A 210 13.45 -14.99 -3.72
CA GLU A 210 14.43 -15.51 -4.68
C GLU A 210 14.46 -14.69 -5.98
N GLN A 211 13.30 -14.40 -6.57
CA GLN A 211 13.20 -13.56 -7.77
C GLN A 211 13.68 -12.14 -7.49
N LEU A 212 13.33 -11.57 -6.34
CA LEU A 212 13.79 -10.25 -5.91
C LEU A 212 15.32 -10.21 -5.85
N ARG A 213 15.95 -11.17 -5.17
CA ARG A 213 17.42 -11.30 -5.08
C ARG A 213 18.07 -11.43 -6.44
N LYS A 214 17.46 -12.23 -7.33
CA LYS A 214 17.96 -12.44 -8.70
C LYS A 214 17.90 -11.18 -9.56
N TYR A 215 16.82 -10.40 -9.47
CA TYR A 215 16.53 -9.33 -10.44
C TYR A 215 16.77 -7.91 -9.92
N ALA A 216 16.92 -7.68 -8.61
CA ALA A 216 17.03 -6.33 -8.04
C ALA A 216 18.20 -5.51 -8.60
N ALA A 217 19.31 -6.16 -8.99
CA ALA A 217 20.44 -5.49 -9.63
C ALA A 217 20.10 -4.89 -11.01
N ASN A 218 19.07 -5.41 -11.68
CA ASN A 218 18.62 -4.93 -13.00
C ASN A 218 17.59 -3.79 -12.90
N GLY A 219 17.19 -3.42 -11.68
CA GLY A 219 16.14 -2.45 -11.43
C GLY A 219 14.74 -2.98 -11.75
N ARG A 220 13.79 -2.05 -11.92
CA ARG A 220 12.38 -2.37 -12.13
C ARG A 220 12.14 -3.02 -13.50
N PRO A 221 11.51 -4.21 -13.58
CA PRO A 221 11.38 -4.94 -14.85
C PRO A 221 10.27 -4.44 -15.78
N PHE A 222 9.37 -3.55 -15.32
CA PHE A 222 8.25 -3.03 -16.12
C PHE A 222 7.81 -1.62 -15.67
N PRO A 223 7.01 -0.90 -16.48
CA PRO A 223 6.62 0.49 -16.20
C PRO A 223 5.99 0.73 -14.82
N LYS A 224 6.20 1.93 -14.28
CA LYS A 224 5.76 2.33 -12.93
C LYS A 224 4.23 2.40 -12.73
N ASN A 225 3.45 2.38 -13.82
CA ASN A 225 1.99 2.43 -13.75
C ASN A 225 1.33 1.07 -13.47
N ARG A 226 2.09 -0.03 -13.52
CA ARG A 226 1.63 -1.39 -13.16
C ARG A 226 2.15 -1.74 -11.76
N TRP A 227 1.38 -2.42 -10.93
CA TRP A 227 1.80 -2.79 -9.58
C TRP A 227 2.93 -3.82 -9.57
N LEU A 228 3.96 -3.56 -8.80
CA LEU A 228 5.05 -4.49 -8.48
C LEU A 228 5.12 -4.66 -6.96
N ALA A 229 5.10 -5.89 -6.50
CA ALA A 229 5.29 -6.25 -5.11
C ALA A 229 6.38 -7.30 -4.95
N ALA A 230 6.88 -7.47 -3.73
CA ALA A 230 7.80 -8.53 -3.40
C ALA A 230 7.51 -9.16 -2.03
N SER A 231 7.84 -10.44 -1.91
CA SER A 231 7.90 -11.15 -0.63
C SER A 231 9.24 -10.85 0.04
N CYS A 232 9.20 -10.31 1.27
CA CYS A 232 10.36 -9.99 2.08
C CYS A 232 10.26 -10.64 3.46
N HIS A 233 11.42 -10.99 4.02
CA HIS A 233 11.56 -11.70 5.29
C HIS A 233 12.58 -11.04 6.23
N ASN A 234 13.35 -10.04 5.76
CA ASN A 234 14.39 -9.38 6.54
C ASN A 234 14.78 -8.02 5.93
N ALA A 235 15.64 -7.28 6.62
CA ALA A 235 16.12 -5.96 6.20
C ALA A 235 16.86 -5.97 4.85
N GLU A 236 17.60 -7.03 4.54
CA GLU A 236 18.32 -7.16 3.27
C GLU A 236 17.34 -7.18 2.09
N GLU A 237 16.27 -7.96 2.21
CA GLU A 237 15.24 -8.05 1.17
C GLU A 237 14.43 -6.76 1.05
N LEU A 238 14.18 -6.04 2.14
CA LEU A 238 13.57 -4.70 2.07
C LEU A 238 14.46 -3.71 1.31
N ALA A 239 15.77 -3.72 1.55
CA ALA A 239 16.72 -2.88 0.81
C ALA A 239 16.78 -3.24 -0.68
N LEU A 240 16.67 -4.54 -1.03
CA LEU A 240 16.56 -4.98 -2.42
C LEU A 240 15.25 -4.53 -3.07
N ALA A 241 14.14 -4.59 -2.32
CA ALA A 241 12.83 -4.15 -2.78
C ALA A 241 12.80 -2.64 -3.06
N GLU A 242 13.40 -1.85 -2.16
CA GLU A 242 13.56 -0.41 -2.36
C GLU A 242 14.40 -0.09 -3.61
N ARG A 243 15.55 -0.76 -3.76
CA ARG A 243 16.43 -0.61 -4.94
C ARG A 243 15.72 -0.97 -6.25
N MET A 244 14.94 -2.04 -6.25
CA MET A 244 14.13 -2.42 -7.42
C MET A 244 13.01 -1.40 -7.69
N GLY A 245 12.63 -0.60 -6.71
CA GLY A 245 11.53 0.35 -6.80
C GLY A 245 10.19 -0.36 -6.84
N VAL A 246 9.99 -1.37 -5.98
CA VAL A 246 8.66 -1.98 -5.79
C VAL A 246 7.66 -0.94 -5.26
N ASP A 247 6.38 -1.26 -5.39
CA ASP A 247 5.29 -0.38 -4.94
C ASP A 247 4.76 -0.77 -3.56
N PHE A 248 4.90 -2.04 -3.15
CA PHE A 248 4.64 -2.52 -1.79
C PHE A 248 5.31 -3.87 -1.56
N VAL A 249 5.34 -4.35 -0.31
CA VAL A 249 5.88 -5.67 0.05
C VAL A 249 4.91 -6.44 0.95
N THR A 250 5.12 -7.75 1.03
CA THR A 250 4.66 -8.52 2.19
C THR A 250 5.83 -8.83 3.10
N LEU A 251 5.69 -8.60 4.40
CA LEU A 251 6.68 -8.95 5.43
C LEU A 251 6.17 -10.14 6.24
N SER A 252 6.92 -11.24 6.25
CA SER A 252 6.46 -12.52 6.83
C SER A 252 7.58 -13.48 7.24
N PRO A 253 7.26 -14.52 8.03
CA PRO A 253 6.04 -14.67 8.84
C PRO A 253 6.11 -13.83 10.11
N VAL A 254 5.04 -13.09 10.44
CA VAL A 254 5.00 -12.29 11.69
C VAL A 254 4.76 -13.18 12.91
N GLN A 255 3.86 -14.15 12.77
CA GLN A 255 3.52 -15.14 13.78
C GLN A 255 3.64 -16.56 13.19
N ALA A 256 3.59 -17.58 14.05
CA ALA A 256 3.57 -18.97 13.60
C ALA A 256 2.38 -19.22 12.66
N THR A 257 2.62 -19.96 11.58
CA THR A 257 1.62 -20.21 10.55
C THR A 257 1.53 -21.69 10.20
N GLN A 258 0.32 -22.18 9.99
CA GLN A 258 0.08 -23.56 9.54
C GLN A 258 0.61 -23.82 8.12
N THR A 259 0.76 -22.78 7.30
CA THR A 259 1.24 -22.92 5.92
C THR A 259 2.76 -23.18 5.86
N HIS A 260 3.51 -22.69 6.86
CA HIS A 260 4.95 -22.87 6.99
C HIS A 260 5.30 -23.05 8.47
N PRO A 261 5.00 -24.22 9.08
CA PRO A 261 5.15 -24.45 10.51
C PRO A 261 6.62 -24.43 10.97
N GLU A 262 7.54 -24.74 10.05
CA GLU A 262 8.98 -24.77 10.30
C GLU A 262 9.62 -23.35 10.36
N ALA A 263 8.90 -22.33 9.89
CA ALA A 263 9.45 -20.99 9.76
C ALA A 263 9.49 -20.27 11.11
N GLN A 264 10.64 -19.71 11.46
CA GLN A 264 10.78 -18.89 12.67
C GLN A 264 10.06 -17.54 12.46
N PRO A 265 9.07 -17.19 13.30
CA PRO A 265 8.39 -15.91 13.20
C PRO A 265 9.31 -14.73 13.51
N LEU A 266 9.09 -13.60 12.83
CA LEU A 266 9.75 -12.33 13.12
C LEU A 266 9.34 -11.79 14.50
N GLY A 267 8.05 -11.89 14.83
CA GLY A 267 7.47 -11.17 15.95
C GLY A 267 7.18 -9.70 15.60
N TRP A 268 6.29 -9.09 16.39
CA TRP A 268 5.81 -7.73 16.15
C TRP A 268 6.90 -6.67 16.30
N ASP A 269 7.74 -6.76 17.35
CA ASP A 269 8.81 -5.78 17.61
C ASP A 269 9.88 -5.77 16.51
N VAL A 270 10.16 -6.93 15.89
CA VAL A 270 11.06 -7.00 14.74
C VAL A 270 10.38 -6.42 13.51
N ALA A 271 9.11 -6.75 13.27
CA ALA A 271 8.35 -6.22 12.14
C ALA A 271 8.25 -4.69 12.18
N GLU A 272 7.93 -4.10 13.34
CA GLU A 272 7.86 -2.65 13.55
C GLU A 272 9.18 -1.95 13.22
N ARG A 273 10.31 -2.44 13.76
CA ARG A 273 11.64 -1.89 13.45
C ARG A 273 12.01 -1.99 11.98
N LEU A 274 11.57 -3.04 11.29
CA LEU A 274 11.80 -3.20 9.85
C LEU A 274 10.96 -2.23 9.02
N ILE A 275 9.72 -1.96 9.45
CA ILE A 275 8.81 -1.02 8.79
C ILE A 275 9.29 0.42 8.97
N GLU A 276 9.74 0.80 10.17
CA GLU A 276 10.20 2.17 10.46
C GLU A 276 11.29 2.66 9.47
N GLY A 277 12.14 1.75 9.00
CA GLY A 277 13.19 2.02 8.03
C GLY A 277 12.80 1.89 6.56
N PHE A 278 11.54 1.61 6.24
CA PHE A 278 11.10 1.25 4.89
C PHE A 278 9.97 2.16 4.39
N ASN A 279 10.22 2.85 3.28
CA ASN A 279 9.34 3.92 2.80
C ASN A 279 8.13 3.44 2.00
N GLN A 280 8.01 2.15 1.64
CA GLN A 280 6.90 1.64 0.85
C GLN A 280 5.87 0.89 1.70
N PRO A 281 4.59 0.83 1.27
CA PRO A 281 3.55 0.07 1.98
C PRO A 281 3.96 -1.37 2.29
N VAL A 282 3.71 -1.80 3.52
CA VAL A 282 3.99 -3.16 4.00
C VAL A 282 2.68 -3.85 4.38
N PHE A 283 2.42 -5.02 3.81
CA PHE A 283 1.40 -5.94 4.33
C PHE A 283 2.05 -6.97 5.23
N LEU A 284 1.59 -7.08 6.46
CA LEU A 284 2.02 -8.12 7.38
C LEU A 284 1.37 -9.45 7.02
N LEU A 285 2.15 -10.53 6.96
CA LEU A 285 1.71 -11.86 6.54
C LEU A 285 2.27 -12.94 7.46
N GLY A 286 1.53 -14.04 7.63
CA GLY A 286 1.92 -15.19 8.43
C GLY A 286 1.38 -15.13 9.85
N GLY A 287 0.32 -15.90 10.10
CA GLY A 287 -0.36 -15.97 11.40
C GLY A 287 -1.10 -14.68 11.80
N VAL A 288 -1.42 -13.82 10.84
CA VAL A 288 -2.21 -12.59 11.04
C VAL A 288 -3.47 -12.60 10.15
N GLY A 289 -4.50 -11.89 10.58
CA GLY A 289 -5.75 -11.68 9.86
C GLY A 289 -6.48 -10.42 10.34
N THR A 290 -7.80 -10.39 10.19
CA THR A 290 -8.62 -9.21 10.52
C THR A 290 -8.47 -8.74 11.96
N ALA A 291 -8.25 -9.65 12.91
CA ALA A 291 -8.08 -9.33 14.33
C ALA A 291 -6.80 -8.52 14.60
N GLU A 292 -5.75 -8.70 13.80
CA GLU A 292 -4.47 -8.00 13.96
C GLU A 292 -4.37 -6.71 13.12
N ARG A 293 -5.43 -6.34 12.39
CA ARG A 293 -5.39 -5.21 11.44
C ARG A 293 -5.11 -3.87 12.11
N GLU A 294 -5.75 -3.59 13.24
CA GLU A 294 -5.51 -2.34 13.98
C GLU A 294 -4.07 -2.27 14.50
N ARG A 295 -3.55 -3.39 15.02
CA ARG A 295 -2.14 -3.48 15.42
C ARG A 295 -1.19 -3.29 14.24
N ALA A 296 -1.53 -3.82 13.07
CA ALA A 296 -0.75 -3.61 11.85
C ALA A 296 -0.63 -2.12 11.51
N TRP A 297 -1.73 -1.36 11.59
CA TRP A 297 -1.68 0.09 11.37
C TRP A 297 -0.84 0.83 12.40
N GLN A 298 -0.93 0.43 13.68
CA GLN A 298 -0.16 1.04 14.77
C GLN A 298 1.36 0.87 14.60
N VAL A 299 1.81 -0.23 14.00
CA VAL A 299 3.24 -0.46 13.71
C VAL A 299 3.67 0.04 12.31
N GLY A 300 2.85 0.88 11.67
CA GLY A 300 3.14 1.52 10.38
C GLY A 300 2.89 0.66 9.14
N ALA A 301 2.25 -0.51 9.28
CA ALA A 301 1.91 -1.35 8.14
C ALA A 301 0.65 -0.83 7.41
N GLN A 302 0.57 -1.07 6.10
CA GLN A 302 -0.62 -0.81 5.28
C GLN A 302 -1.82 -1.63 5.77
N GLY A 303 -1.55 -2.85 6.22
CA GLY A 303 -2.54 -3.78 6.71
C GLY A 303 -2.02 -5.21 6.75
N VAL A 304 -2.92 -6.16 6.55
CA VAL A 304 -2.66 -7.60 6.71
C VAL A 304 -2.93 -8.36 5.42
N ALA A 305 -2.11 -9.39 5.17
CA ALA A 305 -2.29 -10.34 4.09
C ALA A 305 -2.48 -11.75 4.65
N GLY A 306 -3.27 -12.56 3.96
CA GLY A 306 -3.58 -13.90 4.46
C GLY A 306 -4.39 -14.73 3.47
N ILE A 307 -4.44 -16.03 3.75
CA ILE A 307 -5.24 -17.00 2.99
C ILE A 307 -6.58 -17.17 3.70
N ARG A 308 -6.60 -18.00 4.76
CA ARG A 308 -7.81 -18.38 5.49
C ARG A 308 -8.56 -17.21 6.12
N ALA A 309 -7.85 -16.14 6.50
CA ALA A 309 -8.47 -14.96 7.10
C ALA A 309 -9.40 -14.20 6.14
N PHE A 310 -9.19 -14.34 4.83
CA PHE A 310 -9.93 -13.57 3.80
C PHE A 310 -10.58 -14.45 2.73
N TRP A 311 -10.31 -15.76 2.74
CA TRP A 311 -10.92 -16.68 1.80
C TRP A 311 -12.35 -16.99 2.23
N PRO A 312 -13.36 -16.79 1.37
CA PRO A 312 -14.74 -17.08 1.73
C PRO A 312 -14.89 -18.59 1.98
N GLU A 313 -15.59 -18.94 3.05
CA GLU A 313 -15.96 -20.33 3.30
C GLU A 313 -16.83 -20.89 2.15
N ALA A 314 -16.70 -22.19 1.91
CA ALA A 314 -17.31 -22.91 0.79
C ALA A 314 -18.85 -22.82 0.82
#